data_AF-A0A0G0B5C9-F1
#
_entry.id   AF-A0A0G0B5C9-F1
#
_cell.length_a   1.000
_cell.length_b   1.000
_cell.length_c   1.000
_cell.angle_alpha   90.00
_cell.angle_beta   90.00
_cell.angle_gamma   90.00
#
_symmetry.space_group_name_H-M   'P 1'
#
loop_
_entity.id
_entity.type
_entity.pdbx_description
1 polymer ?
#
loop_
_entity_poly.entity_id
_entity_poly.type
_entity_poly.pdbx_seq_one_letter_code
_entity_poly.pdbx_strand_id
1 'polypeptide(L)'
;MKNNKQLINNVIGQLEGINRMIEEGGECQKVIIQMKAVRSAMANVMDKYLKDNIAFCLKGIKSKKQNKEMEKIISELIRNK
;
A
#
# COMPACT_ATOMS: atom_id res chain seq x y z
N MET A 1 11.36 14.35 -4.98
CA MET A 1 10.51 13.13 -4.96
C MET A 1 10.04 12.87 -3.53
N LYS A 2 8.78 12.49 -3.29
CA LYS A 2 8.26 12.27 -1.92
C LYS A 2 8.94 11.05 -1.26
N ASN A 3 9.20 11.12 0.05
CA ASN A 3 9.70 9.97 0.83
C ASN A 3 8.56 9.05 1.31
N ASN A 4 8.90 7.87 1.83
CA ASN A 4 7.91 6.86 2.22
C ASN A 4 6.93 7.38 3.30
N LYS A 5 7.42 8.17 4.26
CA LYS A 5 6.59 8.81 5.30
C LYS A 5 5.59 9.80 4.69
N GLN A 6 6.03 10.64 3.76
CA GLN A 6 5.16 11.60 3.06
C GLN A 6 4.09 10.88 2.22
N LEU A 7 4.41 9.72 1.64
CA LEU A 7 3.43 8.92 0.89
C LEU A 7 2.38 8.30 1.82
N ILE A 8 2.80 7.73 2.95
CA ILE A 8 1.90 7.19 3.98
C ILE A 8 0.97 8.29 4.50
N ASN A 9 1.49 9.48 4.82
CA ASN A 9 0.66 10.59 5.29
C ASN A 9 -0.43 11.00 4.28
N ASN A 10 -0.16 10.88 2.97
CA ASN A 10 -1.21 11.15 1.97
C ASN A 10 -2.31 10.08 2.03
N VAL A 11 -1.94 8.80 2.17
CA VAL A 11 -2.91 7.69 2.29
C VAL A 11 -3.76 7.85 3.55
N ILE A 12 -3.17 8.26 4.67
CA ILE A 12 -3.89 8.58 5.91
C ILE A 12 -4.93 9.68 5.66
N GLY A 13 -4.54 10.79 5.04
CA GLY A 13 -5.47 11.88 4.74
C GLY A 13 -6.61 11.47 3.79
N GLN A 14 -6.36 10.54 2.85
CA GLN A 14 -7.41 9.96 2.01
C GLN A 14 -8.39 9.11 2.82
N LEU A 15 -7.90 8.29 3.76
CA LEU A 15 -8.72 7.48 4.65
C LEU A 15 -9.57 8.35 5.59
N GLU A 16 -9.00 9.42 6.14
CA GLU A 16 -9.75 10.41 6.93
C GLU A 16 -10.86 11.08 6.10
N GLY A 17 -10.59 11.38 4.83
CA GLY A 17 -11.61 11.87 3.90
C GLY A 17 -12.75 10.88 3.70
N ILE A 18 -12.43 9.60 3.52
CA ILE A 18 -13.43 8.52 3.41
C ILE A 18 -14.26 8.40 4.68
N ASN A 19 -13.65 8.48 5.86
CA ASN A 19 -14.38 8.44 7.13
C ASN A 19 -15.42 9.57 7.20
N ARG A 20 -15.03 10.81 6.89
CA ARG A 20 -15.98 11.94 6.84
C ARG A 20 -17.10 11.71 5.83
N MET A 21 -16.78 11.20 4.63
CA MET A 21 -17.80 10.87 3.64
C MET A 21 -18.81 9.84 4.14
N ILE A 22 -18.39 8.87 4.96
CA ILE A 22 -19.28 7.86 5.54
C ILE A 22 -20.15 8.50 6.64
N GLU A 23 -19.56 9.29 7.53
CA GLU A 23 -20.25 9.99 8.62
C GLU A 23 -21.32 10.96 8.11
N GLU A 24 -21.05 11.64 7.00
CA GLU A 24 -21.96 12.60 6.36
C GLU A 24 -23.03 11.93 5.47
N GLY A 25 -23.09 10.59 5.41
CA GLY A 25 -24.06 9.87 4.58
C GLY A 25 -23.78 9.99 3.07
N GLY A 26 -22.51 10.10 2.70
CA GLY A 26 -22.05 10.27 1.33
C GLY A 26 -22.47 9.14 0.39
N GLU A 27 -22.57 9.48 -0.89
CA GLU A 27 -23.01 8.56 -1.95
C GLU A 27 -22.10 7.33 -2.05
N CYS A 28 -22.70 6.14 -1.96
CA CYS A 28 -22.00 4.84 -1.97
C CYS A 28 -20.98 4.72 -3.12
N GLN A 29 -21.37 5.10 -4.34
CA GLN A 29 -20.49 5.06 -5.51
C GLN A 29 -19.24 5.94 -5.33
N LYS A 30 -19.39 7.14 -4.77
CA LYS A 30 -18.27 8.06 -4.53
C LYS A 30 -17.33 7.53 -3.45
N VAL A 31 -17.86 6.97 -2.37
CA VAL A 31 -17.06 6.32 -1.32
C VAL A 31 -16.23 5.18 -1.90
N ILE A 32 -16.84 4.31 -2.71
CA ILE A 32 -16.14 3.19 -3.37
C ILE A 32 -15.03 3.69 -4.32
N ILE A 33 -15.27 4.77 -5.06
CA ILE A 33 -14.25 5.38 -5.93
C ILE A 33 -13.06 5.87 -5.10
N GLN A 34 -13.30 6.53 -3.96
CA GLN A 34 -12.22 6.98 -3.08
C GLN A 34 -11.46 5.79 -2.46
N MET A 35 -12.15 4.74 -2.04
CA MET A 35 -11.49 3.51 -1.57
C MET A 35 -10.60 2.88 -2.64
N LYS A 36 -11.04 2.87 -3.92
CA LYS A 36 -10.21 2.42 -5.04
C LYS A 36 -8.96 3.30 -5.22
N ALA A 37 -9.09 4.63 -5.06
CA ALA A 37 -7.97 5.54 -5.12
C ALA A 37 -6.96 5.29 -3.99
N VAL A 38 -7.43 5.06 -2.76
CA VAL A 38 -6.59 4.66 -1.61
C VAL A 38 -5.85 3.36 -1.89
N ARG A 39 -6.54 2.34 -2.43
CA ARG A 39 -5.92 1.06 -2.80
C ARG A 39 -4.75 1.27 -3.76
N SER A 40 -4.94 2.06 -4.82
CA SER A 40 -3.89 2.38 -5.78
C SER A 40 -2.75 3.20 -5.17
N ALA A 41 -3.05 4.18 -4.30
CA ALA A 41 -2.04 4.95 -3.61
C ALA A 41 -1.18 4.07 -2.70
N MET A 42 -1.80 3.16 -1.94
CA MET A 42 -1.10 2.24 -1.06
C MET A 42 -0.23 1.23 -1.82
N ALA A 43 -0.70 0.71 -2.96
CA ALA A 43 0.11 -0.14 -3.84
C ALA A 43 1.40 0.58 -4.29
N ASN A 44 1.29 1.85 -4.68
CA ASN A 44 2.46 2.66 -5.05
C ASN A 44 3.42 2.89 -3.87
N VAL A 45 2.90 3.10 -2.66
CA VAL A 45 3.73 3.22 -1.45
C VAL A 45 4.49 1.91 -1.21
N MET A 46 3.82 0.77 -1.34
CA MET A 46 4.43 -0.55 -1.15
C MET A 46 5.53 -0.83 -2.18
N ASP A 47 5.26 -0.56 -3.46
CA ASP A 47 6.25 -0.69 -4.54
C ASP A 47 7.49 0.16 -4.29
N LYS A 48 7.29 1.41 -3.87
CA LYS A 48 8.41 2.30 -3.57
C LYS A 48 9.21 1.81 -2.35
N TYR A 49 8.51 1.46 -1.27
CA TYR A 49 9.14 0.96 -0.06
C TYR A 49 9.95 -0.31 -0.34
N LEU A 50 9.39 -1.24 -1.11
CA LEU A 50 10.10 -2.46 -1.51
C LEU A 50 11.35 -2.13 -2.32
N LYS A 51 11.28 -1.26 -3.34
CA LYS A 51 12.45 -0.85 -4.12
C LYS A 51 13.55 -0.22 -3.25
N ASP A 52 13.16 0.63 -2.31
CA ASP A 52 14.09 1.29 -1.40
C ASP A 52 14.75 0.30 -0.41
N ASN A 53 14.09 -0.82 -0.09
CA ASN A 53 14.47 -1.70 1.02
C ASN A 53 14.67 -3.18 0.64
N ILE A 54 14.67 -3.54 -0.64
CA ILE A 54 14.64 -4.94 -1.08
C ILE A 54 15.82 -5.75 -0.51
N ALA A 55 17.01 -5.14 -0.46
CA ALA A 55 18.19 -5.77 0.12
C ALA A 55 18.00 -6.06 1.62
N PHE A 56 17.36 -5.17 2.38
CA PHE A 56 17.07 -5.37 3.79
C PHE A 56 15.95 -6.40 4.00
N CYS A 57 14.88 -6.33 3.19
CA CYS A 57 13.78 -7.30 3.20
C CYS A 57 14.28 -8.74 2.96
N LEU A 58 15.25 -8.92 2.06
CA LEU A 58 15.83 -10.23 1.75
C LEU A 58 16.89 -10.67 2.78
N LYS A 59 17.65 -9.74 3.37
CA LYS A 59 18.73 -10.06 4.33
C LYS A 59 18.22 -10.54 5.69
N GLY A 60 16.97 -10.21 6.06
CA GLY A 60 16.33 -10.69 7.29
C GLY A 60 15.81 -12.12 7.24
N ILE A 61 15.86 -12.78 6.07
CA ILE A 61 15.29 -14.10 5.85
C ILE A 61 16.26 -15.17 6.34
N LYS A 62 15.93 -15.80 7.47
CA LYS A 62 16.78 -16.82 8.11
C LYS A 62 16.31 -18.25 7.83
N SER A 63 15.09 -18.44 7.30
CA SER A 63 14.51 -19.76 7.06
C SER A 63 13.93 -19.89 5.65
N LYS A 64 13.96 -21.12 5.11
CA LYS A 64 13.35 -21.44 3.79
C LYS A 64 11.86 -21.10 3.72
N LYS A 65 11.12 -21.20 4.85
CA LYS A 65 9.69 -20.86 4.92
C LYS A 65 9.47 -19.35 4.74
N GLN A 66 10.21 -18.53 5.48
CA GLN A 66 10.15 -17.07 5.36
C GLN A 66 10.58 -16.60 3.96
N ASN A 67 11.52 -17.30 3.32
CA ASN A 67 11.92 -16.99 1.95
C ASN A 67 10.77 -17.17 0.97
N LYS A 68 10.06 -18.29 1.05
CA LYS A 68 8.89 -18.56 0.19
C LYS A 68 7.75 -17.57 0.41
N GLU A 69 7.49 -17.15 1.65
CA GLU A 69 6.47 -16.14 1.95
C GLU A 69 6.84 -14.77 1.35
N MET A 70 8.11 -14.36 1.47
CA MET A 70 8.59 -13.11 0.87
C MET A 70 8.56 -13.16 -0.67
N GLU A 71 9.01 -14.27 -1.27
CA GLU A 71 8.94 -14.49 -2.72
C GLU A 71 7.50 -14.41 -3.24
N LYS A 72 6.54 -14.93 -2.48
CA LYS A 72 5.11 -14.84 -2.80
C LYS A 72 4.63 -13.39 -2.78
N ILE A 73 4.96 -12.62 -1.74
CA ILE A 73 4.59 -11.19 -1.62
C ILE A 73 5.17 -10.39 -2.78
N ILE A 74 6.46 -10.58 -3.10
CA ILE A 74 7.11 -9.90 -4.22
C ILE A 74 6.45 -10.28 -5.56
N SER A 75 6.13 -11.56 -5.74
CA SER A 75 5.46 -12.04 -6.96
C SER A 75 4.06 -11.44 -7.12
N GLU A 76 3.30 -11.28 -6.05
CA GLU A 76 1.97 -10.67 -6.05
C GLU A 76 2.03 -9.17 -6.37
N LEU A 77 3.09 -8.48 -5.94
CA LEU A 77 3.35 -7.07 -6.29
C LEU A 77 3.70 -6.88 -7.76
N ILE A 78 4.50 -7.77 -8.33
CA ILE A 78 4.89 -7.72 -9.75
C ILE A 78 3.71 -8.09 -10.66
N ARG A 79 2.83 -9.01 -10.22
CA ARG A 79 1.75 -9.57 -11.06
C ARG A 79 0.48 -8.71 -11.11
N ASN A 80 0.27 -7.82 -10.15
CA ASN A 80 -0.91 -6.93 -10.10
C ASN A 80 -0.67 -5.56 -10.77
N LYS A 81 0.20 -5.52 -11.79
CA LYS A 81 0.57 -4.30 -12.50
C LYS A 81 -0.15 -4.18 -13.85
#